data_AF-A0A7S3CUH1-F1
#
_entry.id   AF-A0A7S3CUH1-F1
#
_cell.length_a   1.000
_cell.length_b   1.000
_cell.length_c   1.000
_cell.angle_alpha   90.00
_cell.angle_beta   90.00
_cell.angle_gamma   90.00
#
_symmetry.space_group_name_H-M   'P 1'
#
loop_
_entity.id
_entity.type
_entity.pdbx_description
1 polymer ?
#
loop_
_entity_poly.entity_id
_entity_poly.type
_entity_poly.pdbx_seq_one_letter_code
_entity_poly.pdbx_strand_id
1 'polypeptide(L)'
;MLIHLSIGYFVYDFLAMTYYGLVDKTMTFHHLACIVGMAIPLGMGISGNFILQGMFIGEVSNTFMHARVILKHYGLRYTKAYELMEICFILLYIFGRMIIGPFSVYNTCICKQNPLATKLASVALTLQSVFFIFQMLSILRKRFKEISMRKARRVKSRWFDPLTKEELLKVGITKVEEKHIL
;
A
#
# COMPACT_ATOMS: atom_id res chain seq x y z
N MET A 1 -0.75 -10.50 -22.50
CA MET A 1 -0.03 -11.33 -21.51
C MET A 1 0.02 -10.69 -20.12
N LEU A 2 0.63 -9.51 -19.93
CA LEU A 2 0.79 -8.87 -18.61
C LEU A 2 -0.53 -8.77 -17.81
N ILE A 3 -1.58 -8.17 -18.39
CA ILE A 3 -2.87 -7.96 -17.72
C ILE A 3 -3.52 -9.28 -17.28
N HIS A 4 -3.35 -10.38 -18.03
CA HIS A 4 -3.87 -11.69 -17.61
C HIS A 4 -3.20 -12.19 -16.33
N LEU A 5 -1.87 -12.08 -16.25
CA LEU A 5 -1.11 -12.45 -15.06
C LEU A 5 -1.51 -11.57 -13.87
N SER A 6 -1.70 -10.27 -14.10
CA SER A 6 -2.14 -9.33 -13.08
C SER A 6 -3.51 -9.67 -12.50
N ILE A 7 -4.50 -10.00 -13.33
CA ILE A 7 -5.82 -10.40 -12.85
C ILE A 7 -5.71 -11.70 -12.05
N GLY A 8 -4.95 -12.69 -12.54
CA GLY A 8 -4.70 -13.92 -11.80
C GLY A 8 -4.08 -13.67 -10.42
N TYR A 9 -3.10 -12.76 -10.35
CA TYR A 9 -2.50 -12.33 -9.10
C TYR A 9 -3.51 -11.65 -8.16
N PHE A 10 -4.30 -10.70 -8.64
CA PHE A 10 -5.30 -9.99 -7.81
C PHE A 10 -6.40 -10.92 -7.28
N VAL A 11 -6.80 -11.94 -8.05
CA VAL A 11 -7.73 -12.99 -7.62
C VAL A 11 -7.09 -13.87 -6.55
N TYR A 12 -5.86 -14.34 -6.80
CA TYR A 12 -5.10 -15.13 -5.82
C TYR A 12 -4.93 -14.36 -4.50
N ASP A 13 -4.51 -13.10 -4.56
CA ASP A 13 -4.30 -12.26 -3.38
C ASP A 13 -5.61 -12.05 -2.60
N PHE A 14 -6.73 -11.83 -3.29
CA PHE A 14 -8.04 -11.74 -2.66
C PHE A 14 -8.45 -13.03 -1.94
N LEU A 15 -8.24 -14.19 -2.58
CA LEU A 15 -8.54 -15.50 -1.98
C LEU A 15 -7.62 -15.78 -0.78
N ALA A 16 -6.33 -15.48 -0.90
CA ALA A 16 -5.37 -15.65 0.18
C ALA A 16 -5.71 -14.77 1.38
N MET A 17 -5.97 -13.48 1.18
CA MET A 17 -6.39 -12.57 2.26
C MET A 17 -7.70 -13.00 2.91
N THR A 18 -8.65 -13.54 2.14
CA THR A 18 -9.90 -14.07 2.68
C THR A 18 -9.63 -15.31 3.55
N TYR A 19 -8.79 -16.23 3.09
CA TYR A 19 -8.41 -17.43 3.83
C TYR A 19 -7.69 -17.11 5.14
N TYR A 20 -6.77 -16.13 5.14
CA TYR A 20 -6.04 -15.69 6.33
C TYR A 20 -6.82 -14.70 7.21
N GLY A 21 -8.07 -14.35 6.85
CA GLY A 21 -8.89 -13.41 7.62
C GLY A 21 -8.35 -11.98 7.66
N LEU A 22 -7.54 -11.60 6.66
CA LEU A 22 -6.92 -10.27 6.54
C LEU A 22 -7.78 -9.27 5.76
N VAL A 23 -8.89 -9.74 5.16
CA VAL A 23 -9.74 -8.91 4.33
C VAL A 23 -10.68 -8.04 5.18
N ASP A 24 -10.63 -6.73 4.98
CA ASP A 24 -11.62 -5.80 5.49
C ASP A 24 -12.59 -5.36 4.38
N LYS A 25 -13.62 -4.59 4.75
CA LYS A 25 -14.61 -4.09 3.77
C LYS A 25 -13.97 -3.20 2.69
N THR A 26 -12.96 -2.42 3.06
CA THR A 26 -12.27 -1.49 2.17
C THR A 26 -11.41 -2.23 1.15
N MET A 27 -10.70 -3.26 1.60
CA MET A 27 -9.89 -4.15 0.78
C MET A 27 -10.75 -5.04 -0.11
N THR A 28 -11.92 -5.49 0.38
CA THR A 28 -12.88 -6.20 -0.48
C THR A 28 -13.31 -5.33 -1.64
N PHE A 29 -13.72 -4.08 -1.37
CA PHE A 29 -14.09 -3.14 -2.42
C PHE A 29 -12.93 -2.85 -3.38
N HIS A 30 -11.71 -2.68 -2.84
CA HIS A 30 -10.50 -2.48 -3.63
C HIS A 30 -10.26 -3.60 -4.64
N HIS A 31 -10.23 -4.86 -4.17
CA HIS A 31 -9.93 -6.01 -5.00
C HIS A 31 -11.01 -6.22 -6.05
N LEU A 32 -12.29 -6.07 -5.68
CA LEU A 32 -13.39 -6.15 -6.65
C LEU A 32 -13.29 -5.07 -7.73
N ALA A 33 -13.03 -3.81 -7.34
CA ALA A 33 -12.86 -2.72 -8.29
C ALA A 33 -11.66 -2.93 -9.24
N CYS A 34 -10.53 -3.43 -8.72
CA CYS A 34 -9.35 -3.79 -9.52
C CYS A 34 -9.64 -4.95 -10.48
N ILE A 35 -10.24 -6.04 -10.00
CA ILE A 35 -10.55 -7.23 -10.81
C ILE A 35 -11.54 -6.87 -11.92
N VAL A 36 -12.66 -6.21 -11.60
CA VAL A 36 -13.67 -5.80 -12.60
C VAL A 36 -13.10 -4.77 -13.57
N GLY A 37 -12.37 -3.77 -13.05
CA GLY A 37 -11.76 -2.71 -13.84
C GLY A 37 -10.74 -3.21 -14.86
N MET A 38 -10.08 -4.34 -14.59
CA MET A 38 -9.14 -4.99 -15.50
C MET A 38 -9.81 -6.06 -16.39
N ALA A 39 -10.75 -6.84 -15.86
CA ALA A 39 -11.36 -7.96 -16.58
C ALA A 39 -12.24 -7.51 -17.76
N ILE A 40 -13.02 -6.43 -17.59
CA ILE A 40 -13.93 -5.96 -18.65
C ILE A 40 -13.16 -5.48 -19.90
N PRO A 41 -12.18 -4.56 -19.81
CA PRO A 41 -11.47 -4.11 -21.00
C PRO A 41 -10.59 -5.20 -21.59
N LEU A 42 -10.09 -6.12 -20.76
CA LEU A 42 -9.33 -7.28 -21.24
C LEU A 42 -10.21 -8.19 -22.11
N GLY A 43 -11.43 -8.53 -21.66
CA GLY A 43 -12.36 -9.34 -22.43
C GLY A 43 -12.83 -8.67 -23.73
N MET A 44 -12.88 -7.33 -23.74
CA MET A 44 -13.20 -6.54 -24.94
C MET A 44 -11.99 -6.26 -25.84
N GLY A 45 -10.77 -6.56 -25.41
CA GLY A 45 -9.54 -6.27 -26.17
C GLY A 45 -9.24 -4.76 -26.33
N ILE A 46 -9.71 -3.92 -25.41
CA ILE A 46 -9.58 -2.45 -25.48
C ILE A 46 -8.92 -1.87 -24.22
N SER A 47 -8.47 -0.62 -24.29
CA SER A 47 -8.08 0.19 -23.11
C SER A 47 -6.92 -0.36 -22.25
N GLY A 48 -6.10 -1.27 -22.80
CA GLY A 48 -4.99 -1.88 -22.06
C GLY A 48 -3.94 -0.89 -21.57
N ASN A 49 -3.74 0.22 -22.28
CA ASN A 49 -2.85 1.32 -21.87
C ASN A 49 -3.30 1.98 -20.56
N PHE A 50 -4.60 2.21 -20.37
CA PHE A 50 -5.15 2.81 -19.14
C PHE A 50 -5.03 1.85 -17.96
N ILE A 51 -5.28 0.56 -18.19
CA ILE A 51 -5.06 -0.48 -17.17
C ILE A 51 -3.59 -0.52 -16.75
N LEU A 52 -2.67 -0.56 -17.71
CA LEU A 52 -1.24 -0.60 -17.44
C LEU A 52 -0.78 0.62 -16.64
N GLN A 53 -1.29 1.81 -16.98
CA GLN A 53 -0.98 3.04 -16.25
C GLN A 53 -1.50 2.96 -14.80
N GLY A 54 -2.75 2.53 -14.59
CA GLY A 54 -3.34 2.38 -13.26
C GLY A 54 -2.59 1.36 -12.39
N MET A 55 -2.19 0.25 -13.00
CA MET A 55 -1.33 -0.77 -12.38
C MET A 55 0.01 -0.20 -11.95
N PHE A 56 0.73 0.45 -12.88
CA PHE A 56 2.05 1.02 -12.59
C PHE A 56 2.00 1.99 -11.41
N ILE A 57 1.00 2.87 -11.38
CA ILE A 57 0.79 3.82 -10.28
C ILE A 57 0.59 3.11 -8.94
N GLY A 58 -0.08 1.96 -8.93
CA GLY A 58 -0.28 1.18 -7.71
C GLY A 58 0.95 0.42 -7.26
N GLU A 59 1.56 -0.33 -8.18
CA GLU A 59 2.61 -1.29 -7.84
C GLU A 59 3.92 -0.62 -7.40
N VAL A 60 4.26 0.55 -7.95
CA VAL A 60 5.49 1.27 -7.57
C VAL A 60 5.54 1.54 -6.07
N SER A 61 4.42 1.95 -5.48
CA SER A 61 4.35 2.18 -4.03
C SER A 61 4.31 0.86 -3.23
N ASN A 62 3.65 -0.17 -3.76
CA ASN A 62 3.49 -1.46 -3.08
C ASN A 62 4.83 -2.18 -2.85
N THR A 63 5.83 -2.02 -3.72
CA THR A 63 7.18 -2.58 -3.50
C THR A 63 7.75 -2.18 -2.14
N PHE A 64 7.62 -0.91 -1.76
CA PHE A 64 8.10 -0.41 -0.46
C PHE A 64 7.20 -0.82 0.69
N MET A 65 5.90 -0.98 0.43
CA MET A 65 4.94 -1.52 1.40
C MET A 65 5.28 -2.96 1.78
N HIS A 66 5.59 -3.81 0.81
CA HIS A 66 6.03 -5.18 1.07
C HIS A 66 7.40 -5.20 1.75
N ALA A 67 8.35 -4.36 1.31
CA ALA A 67 9.67 -4.28 1.95
C ALA A 67 9.59 -3.94 3.45
N ARG A 68 8.75 -2.96 3.85
CA ARG A 68 8.56 -2.65 5.29
C ARG A 68 7.89 -3.80 6.06
N VAL A 69 6.96 -4.53 5.44
CA VAL A 69 6.28 -5.68 6.07
C VAL A 69 7.28 -6.81 6.29
N ILE A 70 8.13 -7.10 5.30
CA ILE A 70 9.22 -8.07 5.42
C ILE A 70 10.15 -7.68 6.58
N LEU A 71 10.63 -6.43 6.62
CA LEU A 71 11.48 -5.95 7.72
C LEU A 71 10.79 -6.08 9.09
N LYS A 72 9.48 -5.83 9.16
CA LYS A 72 8.69 -6.01 10.39
C LYS A 72 8.69 -7.49 10.82
N HIS A 73 8.54 -8.44 9.90
CA HIS A 73 8.56 -9.88 10.21
C HIS A 73 9.92 -10.36 10.70
N TYR A 74 11.02 -9.78 10.22
CA TYR A 74 12.37 -10.05 10.75
C TYR A 74 12.68 -9.37 12.09
N GLY A 75 11.68 -8.76 12.75
CA GLY A 75 11.88 -8.03 14.01
C GLY A 75 12.60 -6.68 13.84
N LEU A 76 12.77 -6.21 12.62
CA LEU A 76 13.48 -4.96 12.28
C LEU A 76 12.55 -3.74 12.25
N ARG A 77 11.40 -3.80 12.91
CA ARG A 77 10.40 -2.70 12.93
C ARG A 77 10.95 -1.35 13.41
N TYR A 78 11.94 -1.36 14.30
CA TYR A 78 12.47 -0.15 14.93
C TYR A 78 13.82 0.30 14.36
N THR A 79 14.18 -0.19 13.16
CA THR A 79 15.42 0.18 12.47
C THR A 79 15.22 1.33 11.49
N LYS A 80 16.33 1.94 11.08
CA LYS A 80 16.34 2.96 10.01
C LYS A 80 15.86 2.40 8.68
N ALA A 81 16.15 1.13 8.38
CA ALA A 81 15.68 0.50 7.15
C ALA A 81 14.16 0.45 7.10
N TYR A 82 13.50 0.05 8.19
CA TYR A 82 12.03 0.04 8.26
C TYR A 82 11.46 1.45 8.11
N GLU A 83 12.01 2.42 8.84
CA GLU A 83 11.56 3.83 8.77
C GLU A 83 11.70 4.40 7.36
N LEU A 84 12.82 4.13 6.68
CA LEU A 84 13.05 4.56 5.31
C LEU A 84 12.03 3.95 4.36
N MET A 85 11.80 2.62 4.42
CA MET A 85 10.81 1.96 3.57
C MET A 85 9.39 2.51 3.80
N GLU A 86 9.03 2.81 5.06
CA GLU A 86 7.74 3.39 5.40
C GLU A 86 7.58 4.82 4.85
N ILE A 87 8.63 5.65 4.94
CA ILE A 87 8.62 7.01 4.36
C ILE A 87 8.56 6.95 2.83
N CYS A 88 9.38 6.10 2.19
CA CYS A 88 9.37 5.91 0.74
C CYS A 88 8.00 5.44 0.25
N PHE A 89 7.38 4.48 0.93
CA PHE A 89 6.03 4.02 0.64
C PHE A 89 5.03 5.18 0.65
N ILE A 90 4.99 5.98 1.73
CA ILE A 90 4.03 7.08 1.87
C ILE A 90 4.26 8.16 0.80
N LEU A 91 5.52 8.54 0.55
CA LEU A 91 5.85 9.55 -0.46
C LEU A 91 5.46 9.10 -1.86
N LEU A 92 5.81 7.87 -2.25
CA LEU A 92 5.47 7.33 -3.55
C LEU A 92 3.96 7.11 -3.70
N TYR A 93 3.28 6.70 -2.63
CA TYR A 93 1.83 6.56 -2.65
C TYR A 93 1.15 7.91 -2.89
N ILE A 94 1.51 8.95 -2.13
CA ILE A 94 0.92 10.29 -2.30
C ILE A 94 1.25 10.85 -3.69
N PHE A 95 2.51 10.78 -4.11
CA PHE A 95 2.95 11.26 -5.42
C PHE A 95 2.21 10.54 -6.56
N GLY A 96 2.24 9.20 -6.55
CA GLY A 96 1.59 8.38 -7.56
C GLY A 96 0.07 8.60 -7.60
N ARG A 97 -0.60 8.64 -6.45
CA ARG A 97 -2.07 8.70 -6.36
C ARG A 97 -2.66 10.10 -6.48
N MET A 98 -1.92 11.16 -6.13
CA MET A 98 -2.43 12.54 -6.17
C MET A 98 -1.96 13.34 -7.39
N ILE A 99 -0.82 13.00 -7.97
CA ILE A 99 -0.30 13.72 -9.15
C ILE A 99 -0.60 12.91 -10.41
N ILE A 100 -0.11 11.67 -10.47
CA ILE A 100 -0.26 10.83 -11.66
C ILE A 100 -1.67 10.21 -11.73
N GLY A 101 -2.23 9.83 -10.58
CA GLY A 101 -3.53 9.20 -10.44
C GLY A 101 -4.68 9.99 -11.08
N PRO A 102 -4.92 11.27 -10.72
CA PRO A 102 -6.02 12.04 -11.27
C PRO A 102 -5.86 12.29 -12.77
N PHE A 103 -4.63 12.48 -13.25
CA PHE A 103 -4.35 12.58 -14.68
C PHE A 103 -4.71 11.29 -15.42
N SER A 104 -4.36 10.13 -14.87
CA SER A 104 -4.72 8.83 -15.45
C SER A 104 -6.23 8.61 -15.49
N VAL A 105 -6.95 8.95 -14.41
CA VAL A 105 -8.42 8.86 -14.36
C VAL A 105 -9.08 9.83 -15.32
N TYR A 106 -8.58 11.06 -15.42
CA TYR A 106 -9.08 12.06 -16.37
C TYR A 106 -9.01 11.55 -17.82
N ASN A 107 -7.86 11.01 -18.23
CA ASN A 107 -7.70 10.44 -19.57
C ASN A 107 -8.60 9.22 -19.78
N THR A 108 -8.81 8.40 -18.73
CA THR A 108 -9.71 7.25 -18.77
C THR A 108 -11.17 7.67 -18.95
N CYS A 109 -11.60 8.75 -18.29
CA CYS A 109 -12.98 9.23 -18.35
C CYS A 109 -13.34 9.88 -19.69
N ILE A 110 -12.42 10.66 -20.27
CA ILE A 110 -12.65 11.37 -21.54
C ILE A 110 -12.67 10.42 -22.74
N CYS A 111 -11.91 9.33 -22.69
CA CYS A 111 -11.91 8.36 -23.77
C CYS A 111 -13.31 7.73 -23.93
N LYS A 112 -13.93 7.94 -25.10
CA LYS A 112 -15.27 7.41 -25.41
C LYS A 112 -15.30 5.89 -25.54
N GLN A 113 -14.16 5.29 -25.93
CA GLN A 113 -14.02 3.84 -26.11
C GLN A 113 -13.98 3.09 -24.77
N ASN A 114 -13.65 3.76 -23.67
CA ASN A 114 -13.58 3.11 -22.36
C ASN A 114 -14.97 2.73 -21.86
N PRO A 115 -15.18 1.47 -21.45
CA PRO A 115 -16.43 1.03 -20.84
C PRO A 115 -16.78 1.86 -19.61
N LEU A 116 -18.08 2.10 -19.39
CA LEU A 116 -18.55 2.84 -18.22
C LEU A 116 -18.04 2.22 -16.90
N ALA A 117 -18.04 0.89 -16.82
CA ALA A 117 -17.56 0.16 -15.65
C ALA A 117 -16.09 0.48 -15.32
N THR A 118 -15.23 0.61 -16.33
CA THR A 118 -13.81 0.96 -16.14
C THR A 118 -13.66 2.39 -15.64
N LYS A 119 -14.44 3.33 -16.16
CA LYS A 119 -14.45 4.72 -15.68
C LYS A 119 -14.87 4.78 -14.20
N LEU A 120 -15.95 4.08 -13.85
CA LEU A 120 -16.44 4.02 -12.47
C LEU A 120 -15.41 3.36 -11.55
N ALA A 121 -14.78 2.26 -11.97
CA ALA A 121 -13.73 1.59 -11.21
C ALA A 121 -12.52 2.51 -10.99
N SER A 122 -12.07 3.23 -12.01
CA SER A 122 -10.96 4.19 -11.89
C SER A 122 -11.28 5.33 -10.90
N VAL A 123 -12.47 5.91 -10.98
CA VAL A 123 -12.90 6.96 -10.04
C VAL A 123 -13.00 6.41 -8.62
N ALA A 124 -13.61 5.23 -8.44
CA ALA A 124 -13.74 4.56 -7.15
C ALA A 124 -12.39 4.30 -6.49
N LEU A 125 -11.42 3.78 -7.25
CA LEU A 125 -10.07 3.51 -6.76
C LEU A 125 -9.32 4.79 -6.37
N THR A 126 -9.52 5.89 -7.10
CA THR A 126 -8.94 7.19 -6.71
C THR A 126 -9.56 7.73 -5.43
N LEU A 127 -10.89 7.67 -5.27
CA LEU A 127 -11.56 8.08 -4.03
C LEU A 127 -11.09 7.25 -2.82
N GLN A 128 -10.99 5.94 -3.00
CA GLN A 128 -10.44 5.06 -1.98
C GLN A 128 -8.97 5.39 -1.64
N SER A 129 -8.17 5.76 -2.64
CA SER A 129 -6.77 6.16 -2.43
C SER A 129 -6.68 7.44 -1.58
N VAL A 130 -7.56 8.41 -1.81
CA VAL A 130 -7.65 9.62 -0.98
C VAL A 130 -8.00 9.28 0.46
N PHE A 131 -8.94 8.36 0.69
CA PHE A 131 -9.26 7.87 2.04
C PHE A 131 -8.05 7.26 2.75
N PHE A 132 -7.27 6.42 2.06
CA PHE A 132 -6.05 5.84 2.64
C PHE A 132 -4.96 6.87 2.93
N ILE A 133 -4.85 7.96 2.17
CA ILE A 133 -3.90 9.04 2.46
C ILE A 133 -4.18 9.63 3.85
N PHE A 134 -5.44 9.87 4.20
CA PHE A 134 -5.77 10.37 5.54
C PHE A 134 -5.33 9.40 6.66
N GLN A 135 -5.51 8.09 6.43
CA GLN A 135 -5.03 7.08 7.39
C GLN A 135 -3.50 7.06 7.49
N MET A 136 -2.80 7.13 6.35
CA MET A 136 -1.33 7.16 6.32
C MET A 136 -0.76 8.39 7.01
N LEU A 137 -1.38 9.57 6.88
CA LEU A 137 -0.97 10.77 7.59
C LEU A 137 -1.07 10.58 9.12
N SER A 138 -2.09 9.88 9.61
CA SER A 138 -2.22 9.53 11.03
C SER A 138 -1.09 8.61 11.50
N ILE A 139 -0.75 7.58 10.69
CA ILE A 139 0.38 6.69 10.97
C ILE A 139 1.70 7.48 10.99
N LEU A 140 1.93 8.33 9.99
CA LEU A 140 3.14 9.14 9.87
C LEU A 140 3.33 10.06 11.09
N ARG A 141 2.27 10.71 11.58
CA ARG A 141 2.33 11.52 12.80
C ARG A 141 2.72 10.70 14.02
N LYS A 142 2.12 9.51 14.19
CA LYS A 142 2.48 8.58 15.28
C LYS A 142 3.96 8.18 15.20
N ARG A 143 4.47 7.93 14.00
CA ARG A 143 5.87 7.56 13.75
C ARG A 143 6.85 8.67 14.06
N PHE A 144 6.58 9.91 13.63
CA PHE A 144 7.43 11.04 14.01
C PHE A 144 7.47 11.24 15.53
N LYS A 145 6.36 11.03 16.22
CA LYS A 145 6.32 11.04 17.69
C LYS A 145 7.19 9.93 18.29
N GLU A 146 7.10 8.71 17.78
CA GLU A 146 7.96 7.58 18.21
C GLU A 146 9.45 7.84 17.97
N ILE A 147 9.82 8.40 16.81
CA ILE A 147 11.21 8.79 16.49
C ILE A 147 11.70 9.87 17.46
N SER A 148 10.90 10.90 17.70
CA SER A 148 11.23 11.99 18.62
C SER A 148 11.43 11.48 20.05
N MET A 149 10.54 10.61 20.54
CA MET A 149 10.67 10.00 21.88
C MET A 149 11.92 9.13 22.00
N ARG A 150 12.28 8.36 20.97
CA ARG A 150 13.53 7.56 20.96
C ARG A 150 14.77 8.46 21.04
N LYS A 151 14.76 9.57 20.30
CA LYS A 151 15.85 10.57 20.34
C LYS A 151 15.95 11.24 21.72
N ALA A 152 14.83 11.60 22.33
CA ALA A 152 14.78 12.18 23.67
C ALA A 152 15.34 11.22 24.74
N ARG A 153 15.09 9.91 24.58
CA ARG A 153 15.59 8.85 25.48
C ARG A 153 16.98 8.32 25.12
N ARG A 154 17.70 8.99 24.20
CA ARG A 154 19.06 8.65 23.75
C ARG A 154 19.22 7.21 23.23
N VAL A 155 18.16 6.63 22.66
CA VAL A 155 18.21 5.31 22.02
C VAL A 155 18.67 5.48 20.57
N LYS A 156 19.81 4.91 20.21
CA LYS A 156 20.38 5.03 18.86
C LYS A 156 19.69 4.06 17.90
N SER A 157 19.13 4.60 16.82
CA SER A 157 18.57 3.79 15.74
C SER A 157 19.68 3.18 14.87
N ARG A 158 19.63 1.86 14.69
CA ARG A 158 20.54 1.06 13.85
C ARG A 158 19.87 0.73 12.51
N TRP A 159 20.66 0.38 11.49
CA TRP A 159 20.15 0.13 10.13
C TRP A 159 19.50 -1.24 9.99
N PHE A 160 20.19 -2.29 10.41
CA PHE A 160 19.74 -3.68 10.26
C PHE A 160 19.76 -4.47 11.58
N ASP A 161 20.08 -3.82 12.70
CA ASP A 161 20.10 -4.45 14.01
C ASP A 161 18.84 -4.08 14.81
N PRO A 162 18.12 -5.06 15.36
CA PRO A 162 16.96 -4.79 16.22
C PRO A 162 17.38 -4.07 17.50
N LEU A 163 16.43 -3.41 18.17
CA LEU A 163 16.66 -2.84 19.51
C LEU A 163 16.84 -3.95 20.54
N THR A 164 17.72 -3.73 21.52
CA THR A 164 17.87 -4.66 22.65
C THR A 164 16.63 -4.60 23.56
N LYS A 165 16.42 -5.64 24.38
CA LYS A 165 15.30 -5.66 25.34
C LYS A 165 15.31 -4.45 26.28
N GLU A 166 16.48 -4.02 26.72
CA GLU A 166 16.65 -2.83 27.55
C GLU A 166 16.27 -1.54 26.82
N GLU A 167 16.64 -1.41 25.54
CA GLU A 167 16.27 -0.27 24.71
C GLU A 167 14.76 -0.24 24.44
N LEU A 168 14.12 -1.40 24.22
CA LEU A 168 12.67 -1.52 24.09
C LEU A 168 11.94 -1.11 25.38
N LEU A 169 12.42 -1.55 26.54
CA LEU A 169 11.90 -1.15 27.85
C LEU A 169 12.06 0.35 28.08
N LYS A 170 13.21 0.93 27.73
CA LYS A 170 13.41 2.38 27.77
C LYS A 170 12.42 3.13 26.90
N VAL A 171 11.93 2.56 25.81
CA VAL A 171 10.91 3.16 24.94
C VAL A 171 9.48 2.90 25.44
N GLY A 172 9.32 2.12 26.52
CA GLY A 172 8.02 1.78 27.13
C GLY A 172 7.32 0.60 26.45
N ILE A 173 8.07 -0.21 25.70
CA ILE A 173 7.57 -1.40 25.00
C ILE A 173 7.87 -2.61 25.89
N THR A 174 6.90 -3.00 26.72
CA THR A 174 7.04 -4.05 27.75
C THR A 174 6.70 -5.45 27.26
N LYS A 175 5.94 -5.56 26.18
CA LYS A 175 5.73 -6.80 25.43
C LYS A 175 6.26 -6.59 24.02
N VAL A 176 7.18 -7.44 23.59
CA VAL A 176 7.31 -7.74 22.16
C VAL A 176 6.00 -8.47 21.83
N GLU A 177 4.93 -7.73 21.58
CA GLU A 177 3.66 -8.35 21.25
C GLU A 177 3.87 -9.17 19.98
N GLU A 178 3.75 -10.49 20.10
CA GLU A 178 3.64 -11.45 18.99
C GLU A 178 2.53 -11.07 17.98
N LYS A 179 1.68 -10.08 18.30
CA LYS A 179 0.65 -9.48 17.43
C LYS A 179 1.19 -8.62 16.26
N HIS A 180 2.46 -8.73 15.93
CA HIS A 180 3.03 -8.08 14.74
C HIS A 180 3.37 -9.07 13.62
N ILE A 181 3.05 -10.34 13.82
CA ILE A 181 3.28 -11.46 12.89
C ILE A 181 2.03 -11.77 12.03
N LEU A 182 0.88 -11.19 12.35
CA LEU A 182 -0.34 -11.22 11.52
C LEU A 182 -0.72 -9.80 11.10
#